data_AF-A0A9X1PEH7-F1
#
_entry.id   AF-A0A9X1PEH7-F1
#
_cell.length_a   1.000
_cell.length_b   1.000
_cell.length_c   1.000
_cell.angle_alpha   90.00
_cell.angle_beta   90.00
_cell.angle_gamma   90.00
#
_symmetry.space_group_name_H-M   'P 1'
#
loop_
_entity.id
_entity.type
_entity.pdbx_description
1 polymer ?
#
loop_
_entity_poly.entity_id
_entity_poly.type
_entity_poly.pdbx_seq_one_letter_code
_entity_poly.pdbx_strand_id
1 'polypeptide(L)'
;MVTLNYMKDDWVKEKNGSRIMQVDEYQIVETVFYANGNSTPIMKRAYNGKVWCTWVNENKAVVTQPFLESELEPAVPEVAHY
;
A
#
# COMPACT_ATOMS: atom_id res chain seq x y z
N MET A 1 5.88 -3.30 -15.86
CA MET A 1 6.38 -3.69 -14.53
C MET A 1 5.84 -2.65 -13.57
N VAL A 2 5.06 -3.04 -12.56
CA VAL A 2 4.62 -2.08 -11.54
C VAL A 2 5.74 -1.96 -10.53
N THR A 3 6.28 -0.75 -10.36
CA THR A 3 7.26 -0.47 -9.32
C THR A 3 6.50 -0.34 -8.01
N LEU A 4 6.78 -1.25 -7.08
CA LEU A 4 6.24 -1.22 -5.74
C LEU A 4 7.15 -0.32 -4.90
N ASN A 5 6.58 0.65 -4.20
CA ASN A 5 7.36 1.64 -3.47
C ASN A 5 7.69 1.21 -2.04
N TYR A 6 6.84 0.35 -1.47
CA TYR A 6 7.01 -0.20 -0.12
C TYR A 6 6.84 -1.71 -0.14
N MET A 7 7.49 -2.41 0.76
CA MET A 7 7.38 -3.87 0.97
C MET A 7 6.72 -4.19 2.30
N LYS A 8 6.28 -5.44 2.47
CA LYS A 8 5.81 -5.94 3.77
C LYS A 8 6.86 -5.69 4.84
N ASP A 9 6.39 -5.30 6.02
CA ASP A 9 7.16 -4.94 7.22
C ASP A 9 7.88 -3.58 7.16
N ASP A 10 7.79 -2.83 6.05
CA ASP A 10 8.30 -1.46 5.99
C ASP A 10 7.54 -0.55 6.95
N TRP A 11 8.30 0.31 7.63
CA TRP A 11 7.74 1.37 8.47
C TRP A 11 7.49 2.62 7.64
N VAL A 12 6.24 3.07 7.63
CA VAL A 12 5.77 4.22 6.85
C VAL A 12 4.97 5.18 7.72
N LYS A 13 4.85 6.42 7.27
CA LYS A 13 3.91 7.40 7.81
C LYS A 13 3.18 8.11 6.68
N GLU A 14 2.04 8.71 6.98
CA GLU A 14 1.41 9.62 6.03
C GLU A 14 2.29 10.87 5.85
N LYS A 15 2.41 11.38 4.61
CA LYS A 15 3.25 12.54 4.29
C LYS A 15 2.99 13.80 5.13
N ASN A 16 1.77 13.94 5.64
CA ASN A 16 1.37 15.06 6.51
C ASN A 16 0.91 14.59 7.90
N GLY A 17 1.16 13.32 8.24
CA GLY A 17 0.74 12.70 9.49
C GLY A 17 1.92 12.43 10.42
N SER A 18 1.61 12.28 11.70
CA SER A 18 2.57 11.84 12.73
C SER A 18 2.49 10.33 13.01
N ARG A 19 1.51 9.65 12.40
CA ARG A 19 1.22 8.25 12.66
C ARG A 19 2.20 7.35 11.92
N ILE A 20 2.97 6.59 12.67
CA ILE A 20 3.82 5.52 12.16
C ILE A 20 2.97 4.26 12.03
N MET A 21 3.10 3.60 10.90
CA MET A 21 2.38 2.39 10.53
C MET A 21 3.34 1.39 9.89
N GLN A 22 2.98 0.12 9.91
CA GLN A 22 3.73 -0.94 9.25
C GLN A 22 2.96 -1.44 8.03
N VAL A 23 3.63 -1.60 6.90
CA VAL A 23 3.04 -2.18 5.69
C VAL A 23 2.83 -3.68 5.89
N ASP A 24 1.62 -4.17 5.65
CA ASP A 24 1.29 -5.60 5.76
C ASP A 24 1.30 -6.27 4.38
N GLU A 25 0.52 -5.76 3.44
CA GLU A 25 0.46 -6.30 2.08
C GLU A 25 -0.08 -5.31 1.04
N TYR A 26 0.14 -5.62 -0.23
CA TYR A 26 -0.45 -4.88 -1.34
C TYR A 26 -1.94 -5.18 -1.47
N GLN A 27 -2.74 -4.15 -1.73
CA GLN A 27 -4.14 -4.34 -2.05
C GLN A 27 -4.29 -4.85 -3.49
N ILE A 28 -4.72 -6.10 -3.60
CA ILE A 28 -5.04 -6.75 -4.87
C ILE A 28 -6.56 -6.70 -5.08
N VAL A 29 -7.00 -6.15 -6.21
CA VAL A 29 -8.41 -6.06 -6.60
C VAL A 29 -8.68 -6.83 -7.89
N GLU A 30 -9.93 -7.17 -8.14
CA GLU A 30 -10.36 -7.69 -9.44
C GLU A 30 -10.65 -6.54 -10.40
N THR A 31 -9.94 -6.51 -11.51
CA THR A 31 -10.10 -5.52 -12.56
C THR A 31 -10.62 -6.20 -13.82
N VAL A 32 -11.63 -5.58 -14.45
CA VAL A 32 -12.15 -6.01 -15.74
C VAL A 32 -11.16 -5.65 -16.83
N PHE A 33 -10.68 -6.64 -17.55
CA PHE A 33 -9.82 -6.47 -18.72
C PHE A 33 -10.57 -6.86 -19.98
N TYR A 34 -10.65 -5.92 -20.93
CA TYR A 34 -11.15 -6.17 -22.28
C TYR A 34 -9.95 -6.40 -23.19
N ALA A 35 -9.79 -7.64 -23.67
CA ALA A 35 -8.82 -7.91 -24.73
C ALA A 35 -9.37 -7.34 -26.04
N ASN A 36 -8.58 -6.56 -26.78
CA ASN A 36 -9.00 -5.96 -28.05
C ASN A 36 -9.63 -7.02 -28.98
N GLY A 37 -10.87 -6.79 -29.37
CA GLY A 37 -11.64 -7.68 -30.25
C GLY A 37 -12.48 -8.76 -29.56
N ASN A 38 -12.38 -8.92 -28.23
CA ASN A 38 -13.22 -9.84 -27.46
C ASN A 38 -14.30 -9.07 -26.67
N SER A 39 -15.57 -9.43 -26.90
CA SER A 39 -16.73 -8.85 -26.21
C SER A 39 -16.95 -9.41 -24.80
N THR A 40 -16.23 -10.46 -24.42
CA THR A 40 -16.30 -11.08 -23.10
C THR A 40 -15.23 -10.50 -22.16
N PRO A 41 -15.62 -9.79 -21.09
CA PRO A 41 -14.67 -9.29 -20.09
C PRO A 41 -13.98 -10.45 -19.37
N ILE A 42 -12.67 -10.30 -19.13
CA ILE A 42 -11.91 -11.22 -18.28
C ILE A 42 -11.62 -10.50 -16.96
N MET A 43 -11.95 -11.12 -15.83
CA MET A 43 -11.52 -10.65 -14.51
C MET A 43 -10.06 -11.01 -14.29
N LYS A 44 -9.23 -10.02 -13.97
CA LYS A 44 -7.83 -10.23 -13.60
C LYS A 44 -7.55 -9.57 -12.26
N ARG A 45 -6.78 -10.26 -11.41
CA ARG A 45 -6.26 -9.69 -10.18
C ARG A 45 -5.15 -8.70 -10.51
N ALA A 46 -5.27 -7.47 -10.03
CA ALA A 46 -4.30 -6.42 -10.25
C ALA A 46 -4.07 -5.62 -8.98
N TYR A 47 -2.84 -5.16 -8.82
CA TYR A 47 -2.49 -4.18 -7.81
C TYR A 47 -3.05 -2.80 -8.18
N ASN A 48 -3.66 -2.10 -7.23
CA ASN A 48 -4.32 -0.82 -7.48
C ASN A 48 -3.55 0.41 -6.96
N GLY A 49 -2.29 0.25 -6.52
CA GLY A 49 -1.50 1.35 -5.97
C GLY A 49 -1.71 1.60 -4.47
N LYS A 50 -2.46 0.73 -3.77
CA LYS A 50 -2.69 0.85 -2.33
C LYS A 50 -2.03 -0.27 -1.54
N VAL A 51 -1.46 0.06 -0.40
CA VAL A 51 -0.93 -0.89 0.58
C VAL A 51 -1.79 -0.88 1.83
N TRP A 52 -1.97 -2.06 2.44
CA TRP A 52 -2.55 -2.17 3.77
C TRP A 52 -1.50 -1.82 4.81
N CYS A 53 -1.81 -0.85 5.66
CA CYS A 53 -0.95 -0.44 6.75
C CYS A 53 -1.65 -0.74 8.08
N THR A 54 -0.87 -1.24 9.05
CA THR A 54 -1.33 -1.58 10.39
C THR A 54 -0.64 -0.70 11.43
N TRP A 55 -1.40 -0.25 12.43
CA TRP A 55 -0.87 0.48 13.58
C TRP A 55 -1.73 0.26 14.83
N VAL A 56 -1.21 0.70 15.98
CA VAL A 56 -1.97 0.73 17.23
C VAL A 56 -2.52 2.14 17.43
N ASN A 57 -3.84 2.26 17.54
CA ASN A 57 -4.50 3.56 17.75
C ASN A 57 -4.49 3.99 19.23
N GLU A 58 -5.02 5.18 19.52
CA GLU A 58 -5.10 5.75 20.88
C GLU A 58 -5.87 4.87 21.87
N ASN A 59 -6.82 4.07 21.38
CA ASN A 59 -7.60 3.12 22.16
C ASN A 59 -6.87 1.78 22.38
N LYS A 60 -5.59 1.68 22.04
CA LYS A 60 -4.77 0.45 22.09
C LYS A 60 -5.33 -0.69 21.21
N ALA A 61 -6.11 -0.35 20.19
CA ALA A 61 -6.61 -1.31 19.23
C ALA A 61 -5.70 -1.36 18.00
N VAL A 62 -5.48 -2.56 17.47
CA VAL A 62 -4.82 -2.76 16.18
C VAL A 62 -5.80 -2.38 15.08
N VAL A 63 -5.39 -1.46 14.22
CA VAL A 63 -6.18 -0.99 13.08
C VAL A 63 -5.40 -1.27 11.81
N THR A 64 -6.09 -1.78 10.79
CA THR A 64 -5.53 -2.05 9.46
C THR A 64 -6.39 -1.34 8.42
N GLN A 65 -5.78 -0.45 7.62
CA GLN A 65 -6.48 0.33 6.59
C GLN A 65 -5.64 0.46 5.32
N PRO A 66 -6.26 0.64 4.14
CA PRO A 66 -5.55 0.76 2.89
C PRO A 66 -5.20 2.23 2.61
N PHE A 67 -3.95 2.49 2.23
CA PHE A 67 -3.43 3.81 1.87
C PHE A 67 -2.84 3.79 0.47
N LEU A 68 -2.94 4.90 -0.26
CA LEU A 68 -2.21 5.05 -1.53
C LEU A 68 -0.71 5.17 -1.23
N GLU A 69 0.14 4.46 -1.97
CA GLU A 69 1.59 4.59 -1.80
C GLU A 69 2.07 6.04 -1.99
N SER A 70 1.40 6.81 -2.85
CA SER A 70 1.72 8.22 -3.08
C SER A 70 1.45 9.13 -1.88
N GLU A 71 0.66 8.70 -0.91
CA GLU A 71 0.32 9.45 0.32
C GLU A 71 1.22 9.09 1.50
N LEU A 72 2.04 8.03 1.33
CA LEU A 72 2.96 7.54 2.34
C LEU A 72 4.38 8.02 2.08
N GLU A 73 5.17 8.05 3.14
CA GLU A 73 6.62 8.22 3.11
C GLU A 73 7.30 7.28 4.11
N PRO A 74 8.58 6.93 3.91
CA PRO A 74 9.33 6.12 4.87
C PRO A 74 9.36 6.76 6.27
N ALA A 75 9.11 5.96 7.31
CA ALA A 75 9.17 6.42 8.70
C ALA A 75 10.59 6.34 9.31
N VAL A 76 11.54 5.71 8.61
CA VAL A 76 12.93 5.62 9.05
C VAL A 76 13.64 6.93 8.69
N PRO A 77 14.46 7.53 9.59
CA PRO A 77 15.42 8.54 9.13
C PRO A 77 16.34 7.87 8.12
N GLU A 78 16.62 8.53 6.98
CA GLU A 78 17.67 8.10 6.06
C GLU A 78 18.87 7.68 6.91
N VAL A 79 19.22 6.40 6.88
CA VAL A 79 20.40 5.90 7.58
C VAL A 79 21.56 6.69 7.00
N ALA A 80 22.04 7.67 7.76
CA ALA A 80 23.23 8.42 7.44
C ALA A 80 24.31 7.37 7.18
N HIS A 81 24.75 7.30 5.92
CA HIS A 81 25.92 6.54 5.54
C HIS A 81 27.09 7.03 6.43
N TYR A 82 27.47 6.20 7.41
CA TYR A 82 28.71 6.33 8.16
C TYR A 82 29.77 5.41 7.54
#